data_AF-A0A660MJ96-F1
#
_entry.id   AF-A0A660MJ96-F1
#
_cell.length_a   1.000
_cell.length_b   1.000
_cell.length_c   1.000
_cell.angle_alpha   90.00
_cell.angle_beta   90.00
_cell.angle_gamma   90.00
#
_symmetry.space_group_name_H-M   'P 1'
#
loop_
_entity.id
_entity.type
_entity.pdbx_description
1 polymer ?
#
loop_
_entity_poly.entity_id
_entity_poly.type
_entity_poly.pdbx_seq_one_letter_code
_entity_poly.pdbx_strand_id
1 'polypeptide(L)'
;CINQLAAGDKTMEACAKAANQMLALCDATNNLAAQNAPLLAAVAKQCAEACKQCAEACKEHADHHAECKACHEACLECADACNKAAA
;
A
#
# COMPACT_ATOMS: atom_id res chain seq x y z
N CYS A 1 1.87 4.81 -11.23
CA CYS A 1 2.46 3.52 -11.63
C CYS A 1 1.51 2.65 -12.45
N ILE A 2 0.31 2.29 -11.98
CA ILE A 2 -0.60 1.34 -12.66
C ILE A 2 -0.97 1.81 -14.09
N ASN A 3 -1.47 3.04 -14.23
CA ASN A 3 -1.84 3.58 -15.54
C ASN A 3 -0.62 3.74 -16.47
N GLN A 4 0.53 4.12 -15.92
CA GLN A 4 1.77 4.24 -16.68
C GLN A 4 2.24 2.88 -17.22
N LEU A 5 2.16 1.83 -16.39
CA LEU A 5 2.45 0.46 -16.84
C LEU A 5 1.48 0.01 -17.93
N ALA A 6 0.17 0.29 -17.77
CA ALA A 6 -0.84 -0.01 -18.78
C ALA A 6 -0.59 0.74 -20.10
N ALA A 7 -0.01 1.94 -20.04
CA ALA A 7 0.43 2.71 -21.20
C ALA A 7 1.76 2.21 -21.81
N GLY A 8 2.40 1.19 -21.23
CA GLY A 8 3.59 0.52 -21.77
C GLY A 8 4.91 0.86 -21.08
N ASP A 9 4.91 1.73 -20.06
CA ASP A 9 6.12 2.04 -19.28
C ASP A 9 6.46 0.90 -18.32
N LYS A 10 7.36 0.02 -18.77
CA LYS A 10 7.78 -1.16 -17.99
C LYS A 10 8.59 -0.81 -16.73
N THR A 11 9.11 0.41 -16.61
CA THR A 11 9.82 0.82 -15.39
C THR A 11 8.88 0.85 -14.17
N MET A 12 7.57 0.92 -14.41
CA MET A 12 6.53 0.97 -13.39
C MET A 12 6.09 -0.42 -12.91
N GLU A 13 6.63 -1.52 -13.43
CA GLU A 13 6.14 -2.89 -13.17
C GLU A 13 6.16 -3.25 -11.68
N ALA A 14 7.30 -3.05 -11.02
CA ALA A 14 7.44 -3.36 -9.60
C ALA A 14 6.53 -2.48 -8.73
N CYS A 15 6.50 -1.17 -9.00
CA CYS A 15 5.65 -0.23 -8.27
C CYS A 15 4.15 -0.52 -8.48
N ALA A 16 3.71 -0.84 -9.69
CA ALA A 16 2.32 -1.17 -9.98
C ALA A 16 1.89 -2.49 -9.32
N LYS A 17 2.76 -3.51 -9.29
CA LYS A 17 2.49 -4.77 -8.60
C LYS A 17 2.34 -4.57 -7.10
N ALA A 18 3.28 -3.85 -6.47
CA ALA A 18 3.23 -3.53 -5.05
C ALA A 18 1.99 -2.70 -4.69
N ALA A 19 1.64 -1.70 -5.51
CA ALA A 19 0.45 -0.89 -5.32
C ALA A 19 -0.85 -1.73 -5.37
N ASN A 20 -1.01 -2.63 -6.33
CA ASN A 20 -2.19 -3.49 -6.41
C ASN A 20 -2.32 -4.43 -5.19
N GLN A 21 -1.21 -5.02 -4.74
CA GLN A 21 -1.21 -5.87 -3.53
C GLN A 21 -1.58 -5.05 -2.28
N MET A 22 -0.99 -3.86 -2.13
CA MET A 22 -1.29 -2.94 -1.04
C MET A 22 -2.77 -2.53 -1.05
N LEU A 23 -3.32 -2.16 -2.21
CA LEU A 23 -4.74 -1.77 -2.33
C LEU A 23 -5.68 -2.89 -1.87
N ALA A 24 -5.44 -4.13 -2.33
CA ALA A 24 -6.27 -5.27 -1.93
C ALA A 24 -6.25 -5.52 -0.41
N LEU A 25 -5.10 -5.35 0.24
CA LEU A 25 -4.97 -5.52 1.68
C LEU A 25 -5.51 -4.33 2.48
N CYS A 26 -5.37 -3.11 1.97
CA CYS A 26 -5.98 -1.92 2.56
C CYS A 26 -7.51 -2.03 2.54
N ASP A 27 -8.10 -2.42 1.42
CA ASP A 27 -9.55 -2.62 1.30
C ASP A 27 -10.05 -3.69 2.26
N ALA A 28 -9.37 -4.84 2.34
CA ALA A 28 -9.73 -5.89 3.28
C ALA A 28 -9.63 -5.41 4.74
N THR A 29 -8.56 -4.70 5.09
CA THR A 29 -8.34 -4.17 6.44
C THR A 29 -9.41 -3.13 6.80
N ASN A 30 -9.72 -2.21 5.90
CA ASN A 30 -10.76 -1.20 6.11
C ASN A 30 -12.14 -1.82 6.34
N ASN A 31 -12.51 -2.82 5.55
CA ASN A 31 -13.77 -3.55 5.73
C ASN A 31 -13.82 -4.27 7.08
N LEU A 32 -12.74 -4.97 7.46
CA LEU A 32 -12.66 -5.66 8.76
C LEU A 32 -12.67 -4.69 9.95
N ALA A 33 -12.02 -3.54 9.81
CA ALA A 33 -12.01 -2.50 10.82
C ALA A 33 -13.42 -1.92 11.04
N ALA A 34 -14.15 -1.61 9.96
CA ALA A 34 -15.49 -1.05 10.02
C ALA A 34 -16.50 -1.92 10.78
N GLN A 35 -16.30 -3.25 10.79
CA GLN A 35 -17.17 -4.20 11.47
C GLN A 35 -16.61 -4.72 12.80
N ASN A 36 -15.49 -4.18 13.30
CA ASN A 36 -14.77 -4.70 14.47
C ASN A 36 -14.49 -6.22 14.37
N ALA A 37 -14.03 -6.68 13.21
CA ALA A 37 -13.85 -8.09 12.95
C ALA A 37 -12.79 -8.72 13.87
N PRO A 38 -13.00 -9.95 14.38
CA PRO A 38 -11.98 -10.66 15.15
C PRO A 38 -10.66 -10.89 14.39
N LEU A 39 -10.71 -10.90 13.05
CA LEU A 39 -9.54 -11.08 12.19
C LEU A 39 -8.74 -9.79 11.93
N LEU A 40 -9.22 -8.63 12.41
CA LEU A 40 -8.62 -7.33 12.10
C LEU A 40 -7.11 -7.30 12.40
N ALA A 41 -6.68 -7.71 13.59
CA ALA A 41 -5.28 -7.63 13.97
C ALA A 41 -4.36 -8.46 13.06
N ALA A 42 -4.79 -9.66 12.68
CA ALA A 42 -4.02 -10.54 11.80
C ALA A 42 -3.91 -9.97 10.38
N VAL A 43 -4.99 -9.40 9.85
CA VAL A 43 -5.01 -8.80 8.51
C VAL A 43 -4.29 -7.46 8.48
N ALA A 44 -4.44 -6.64 9.52
CA ALA A 44 -3.71 -5.37 9.68
C ALA A 44 -2.19 -5.59 9.66
N LYS A 45 -1.68 -6.66 10.29
CA LYS A 45 -0.26 -7.01 10.21
C LYS A 45 0.22 -7.26 8.77
N GLN A 46 -0.59 -7.93 7.95
CA GLN A 46 -0.26 -8.17 6.53
C GLN A 46 -0.38 -6.89 5.70
N CYS A 47 -1.37 -6.06 5.99
CA CYS A 47 -1.54 -4.75 5.36
C CYS A 47 -0.34 -3.83 5.65
N ALA A 48 0.14 -3.79 6.90
CA ALA A 48 1.32 -3.02 7.26
C ALA A 48 2.56 -3.43 6.44
N GLU A 49 2.76 -4.72 6.22
CA GLU A 49 3.86 -5.23 5.39
C GLU A 49 3.69 -4.85 3.91
N ALA A 50 2.48 -4.99 3.36
CA ALA A 50 2.22 -4.60 1.97
C ALA A 50 2.36 -3.09 1.75
N CYS A 51 1.93 -2.26 2.71
CA CYS A 51 2.14 -0.82 2.68
C CYS A 51 3.62 -0.46 2.68
N LYS A 52 4.46 -1.13 3.49
CA LYS A 52 5.92 -0.92 3.46
C LYS A 52 6.52 -1.29 2.10
N GLN A 53 6.14 -2.44 1.54
CA GLN A 53 6.61 -2.86 0.21
C GLN A 53 6.19 -1.86 -0.89
N CYS A 54 4.97 -1.34 -0.82
CA CYS A 54 4.50 -0.31 -1.72
C CYS A 54 5.27 1.00 -1.54
N ALA A 55 5.52 1.43 -0.29
CA ALA A 55 6.28 2.64 0.00
C ALA A 55 7.71 2.56 -0.56
N GLU A 56 8.40 1.43 -0.37
CA GLU A 56 9.74 1.21 -0.92
C GLU A 56 9.73 1.25 -2.46
N ALA A 57 8.76 0.61 -3.10
CA ALA A 57 8.64 0.65 -4.56
C ALA A 57 8.27 2.05 -5.10
N CYS A 58 7.49 2.84 -4.35
CA CYS A 58 7.15 4.22 -4.72
C CYS A 58 8.34 5.18 -4.56
N LYS A 59 9.28 4.91 -3.64
CA LYS A 59 10.41 5.79 -3.32
C LYS A 59 11.27 6.12 -4.54
N GLU A 60 11.55 5.11 -5.38
CA GLU A 60 12.31 5.26 -6.63
C GLU A 60 11.66 6.22 -7.64
N HIS A 61 10.38 6.55 -7.45
CA HIS A 61 9.58 7.36 -8.37
C HIS A 61 9.07 8.66 -7.73
N ALA A 62 9.29 8.87 -6.43
CA ALA A 62 8.70 9.98 -5.67
C ALA A 62 9.22 11.35 -6.12
N ASP A 63 10.43 11.43 -6.66
CA ASP A 63 10.99 12.68 -7.20
C ASP A 63 10.55 12.97 -8.64
N HIS A 64 9.89 12.01 -9.30
CA HIS A 64 9.49 12.10 -10.71
C HIS A 64 7.96 12.17 -10.89
N HIS A 65 7.20 11.57 -9.98
CA HIS A 65 5.74 11.50 -10.04
C HIS A 65 5.12 11.90 -8.70
N ALA A 66 4.33 12.98 -8.72
CA ALA A 66 3.65 13.48 -7.53
C ALA A 66 2.74 12.41 -6.89
N GLU A 67 2.10 11.57 -7.71
CA GLU A 67 1.25 10.47 -7.26
C GLU A 67 2.05 9.38 -6.55
N CYS A 68 3.27 9.08 -7.00
CA CYS A 68 4.14 8.13 -6.31
C CYS A 68 4.64 8.69 -4.98
N LYS A 69 4.93 10.00 -4.90
CA LYS A 69 5.28 10.65 -3.64
C LYS A 69 4.13 10.59 -2.62
N ALA A 70 2.93 10.98 -3.05
CA ALA A 70 1.75 10.93 -2.18
C ALA A 70 1.43 9.50 -1.72
N CYS A 71 1.56 8.51 -2.63
CA CYS A 71 1.37 7.11 -2.28
C CYS A 71 2.43 6.60 -1.29
N HIS A 72 3.69 6.99 -1.44
CA HIS A 72 4.76 6.65 -0.50
C HIS A 72 4.45 7.15 0.91
N GLU A 73 4.12 8.44 1.05
CA GLU A 73 3.79 9.07 2.33
C GLU A 73 2.56 8.40 2.98
N ALA A 74 1.48 8.22 2.21
CA ALA A 74 0.26 7.56 2.69
C ALA A 74 0.50 6.09 3.11
N CYS A 75 1.37 5.36 2.40
CA CYS A 75 1.72 4.00 2.77
C CYS A 75 2.47 3.93 4.10
N LEU A 76 3.37 4.88 4.38
CA LEU A 76 4.07 4.94 5.68
C LEU A 76 3.09 5.20 6.82
N GLU A 77 2.16 6.13 6.64
CA GLU A 77 1.11 6.43 7.62
C GLU A 77 0.18 5.22 7.83
N CYS A 78 -0.25 4.58 6.75
CA CYS A 78 -1.10 3.39 6.82
C CYS A 78 -0.40 2.21 7.51
N ALA A 79 0.89 2.01 7.25
CA ALA A 79 1.67 0.97 7.90
C ALA A 79 1.77 1.18 9.41
N ASP A 80 2.00 2.42 9.87
CA ASP A 80 2.01 2.76 11.30
C ASP A 80 0.63 2.51 11.95
N ALA A 81 -0.45 2.96 11.32
CA ALA A 81 -1.82 2.72 11.79
C ALA A 81 -2.14 1.21 11.88
N CYS A 82 -1.74 0.44 10.86
CA CYS A 82 -1.95 -1.01 10.84
C CYS A 82 -1.12 -1.74 11.92
N ASN A 83 0.12 -1.30 12.19
CA ASN A 83 0.91 -1.87 13.29
C ASN A 83 0.25 -1.61 14.65
N LYS A 84 -0.37 -0.44 14.85
CA LYS A 84 -1.16 -0.14 16.07
C LYS A 84 -2.41 -1.01 16.18
N ALA A 85 -3.11 -1.23 15.06
CA ALA A 85 -4.31 -2.08 15.02
C ALA A 85 -4.00 -3.58 15.16
N ALA A 86 -2.76 -3.99 14.92
CA ALA A 86 -2.29 -5.36 15.06
C ALA A 86 -1.77 -5.72 16.46
N ALA A 87 -1.67 -4.74 17.35
CA ALA A 87 -1.13 -4.87 18.71
C ALA A 87 -2.18 -5.35 19.73
#